data_AF-A0A7V6G8Y1-F1
#
_entry.id   AF-A0A7V6G8Y1-F1
#
_cell.length_a   1.000
_cell.length_b   1.000
_cell.length_c   1.000
_cell.angle_alpha   90.00
_cell.angle_beta   90.00
_cell.angle_gamma   90.00
#
_symmetry.space_group_name_H-M   'P 1'
#
loop_
_entity.id
_entity.type
_entity.pdbx_description
1 polymer ?
#
loop_
_entity_poly.entity_id
_entity_poly.type
_entity_poly.pdbx_seq_one_letter_code
_entity_poly.pdbx_strand_id
1 'polypeptide(L)'
;EYCCRLYRNSYTVVKTNRIIITHSLGNGFVRVSPLFQKTFIQHSALRHYYIVRNLLEVRRLYPEHKKYYSRQLRKRLKRCLLYDSDQKWTKIKYMYWGWRDYKKRIFGKINH
;
A
#
# COMPACT_ATOMS: atom_id res chain seq x y z
N GLU A 1 -5.18 5.74 -7.91
CA GLU A 1 -5.02 5.76 -9.37
C GLU A 1 -6.33 6.21 -9.99
N TYR A 2 -7.34 5.34 -10.04
CA TYR A 2 -8.63 5.63 -10.69
C TYR A 2 -9.27 6.96 -10.28
N CYS A 3 -9.40 7.25 -8.98
CA CYS A 3 -9.96 8.53 -8.54
C CYS A 3 -9.11 9.74 -8.97
N CYS A 4 -7.78 9.61 -9.01
CA CYS A 4 -6.91 10.67 -9.51
C CYS A 4 -7.10 10.86 -11.03
N ARG A 5 -7.30 9.77 -11.78
CA ARG A 5 -7.62 9.83 -13.21
C ARG A 5 -8.92 10.55 -13.46
N LEU A 6 -9.98 10.19 -12.73
CA LEU A 6 -11.29 10.85 -12.82
C LEU A 6 -11.17 12.34 -12.54
N TYR A 7 -10.51 12.71 -11.45
CA TYR A 7 -10.33 14.11 -11.08
C TYR A 7 -9.59 14.93 -12.15
N ARG A 8 -8.55 14.37 -12.77
CA ARG A 8 -7.84 15.04 -13.89
C ARG A 8 -8.71 15.26 -15.12
N ASN A 9 -9.72 14.41 -15.32
CA ASN A 9 -10.68 14.55 -16.41
C ASN A 9 -11.93 15.32 -15.97
N SER A 10 -11.82 16.13 -14.90
CA SER A 10 -12.89 16.98 -14.37
C SER A 10 -14.14 16.23 -13.90
N TYR A 11 -14.01 14.94 -13.57
CA TYR A 11 -15.08 14.18 -12.95
C TYR A 11 -15.03 14.29 -11.41
N THR A 12 -16.19 14.38 -10.79
CA THR A 12 -16.34 14.38 -9.32
C THR A 12 -16.56 12.95 -8.80
N VAL A 13 -15.91 12.62 -7.68
CA VAL A 13 -16.13 11.35 -6.96
C VAL A 13 -16.93 11.63 -5.69
N VAL A 14 -18.15 11.09 -5.63
CA VAL A 14 -19.06 11.24 -4.48
C VAL A 14 -19.25 9.90 -3.78
N LYS A 15 -19.18 9.89 -2.44
CA LYS A 15 -19.47 8.70 -1.62
C LYS A 15 -20.86 8.82 -1.00
N THR A 16 -21.72 7.84 -1.24
CA THR A 16 -23.06 7.76 -0.63
C THR A 16 -23.01 7.00 0.70
N ASN A 17 -23.37 7.65 1.80
CA ASN A 17 -23.36 7.03 3.13
C ASN A 17 -24.67 6.30 3.49
N ARG A 18 -25.71 6.40 2.65
CA ARG A 18 -27.03 5.79 2.89
C ARG A 18 -27.14 4.32 2.48
N ILE A 19 -26.21 3.85 1.65
CA ILE A 19 -26.21 2.48 1.14
C ILE A 19 -25.26 1.64 1.99
N ILE A 20 -25.79 0.60 2.61
CA ILE A 20 -25.00 -0.35 3.40
C ILE A 20 -24.66 -1.53 2.50
N ILE A 21 -23.37 -1.77 2.28
CA ILE A 21 -22.88 -2.93 1.54
C ILE A 21 -22.17 -3.86 2.52
N THR A 22 -22.69 -5.07 2.66
CA THR A 22 -22.03 -6.15 3.40
C THR A 22 -20.78 -6.59 2.64
N HIS A 23 -19.60 -6.35 3.21
CA HIS A 23 -18.34 -6.80 2.63
C HIS A 23 -17.51 -7.50 3.71
N SER A 24 -16.91 -8.63 3.34
CA SER A 24 -15.92 -9.28 4.18
C SER A 24 -14.59 -8.54 4.04
N LEU A 25 -14.11 -7.93 5.13
CA LEU A 25 -12.71 -7.52 5.19
C LEU A 25 -11.88 -8.80 5.26
N GLY A 26 -11.03 -9.05 4.25
CA GLY A 26 -10.17 -10.23 4.24
C GLY A 26 -9.33 -10.29 5.51
N ASN A 27 -9.08 -11.51 6.04
CA ASN A 27 -8.43 -11.89 7.31
C ASN A 27 -7.17 -11.08 7.66
N GLY A 28 -7.34 -9.81 7.97
CA GLY A 28 -6.28 -8.93 8.41
C GLY A 28 -6.15 -9.14 9.89
N PHE A 29 -5.19 -9.96 10.32
CA PHE A 29 -4.85 -10.07 11.73
C PHE A 29 -4.57 -8.66 12.26
N VAL A 30 -5.46 -8.20 13.13
CA VAL A 30 -5.27 -6.95 13.86
C VAL A 30 -4.23 -7.26 14.92
N ARG A 31 -2.96 -6.94 14.63
CA ARG A 31 -1.91 -7.05 15.63
C ARG A 31 -1.84 -5.76 16.41
N VAL A 32 -1.71 -5.91 17.72
CA VAL A 32 -1.37 -4.84 18.64
C VAL A 32 0.15 -4.75 18.65
N SER A 33 0.70 -3.58 18.33
CA SER A 33 2.15 -3.37 18.49
C SER A 33 2.53 -3.58 19.97
N PRO A 34 3.49 -4.46 20.29
CA PRO A 34 3.86 -4.73 21.68
C PRO A 34 4.42 -3.51 22.40
N LEU A 35 4.94 -2.52 21.68
CA LEU A 35 5.50 -1.28 22.25
C LEU A 35 4.50 -0.12 22.37
N PHE A 36 3.43 -0.08 21.57
CA PHE A 36 2.59 1.13 21.45
C PHE A 36 1.08 0.87 21.47
N GLN A 37 0.66 -0.38 21.72
CA GLN A 37 -0.75 -0.78 21.78
C GLN A 37 -1.60 -0.36 20.56
N LYS A 38 -0.96 -0.12 19.41
CA LYS A 38 -1.64 0.29 18.17
C LYS A 38 -2.04 -0.91 17.36
N THR A 39 -3.32 -0.97 17.00
CA THR A 39 -3.88 -1.94 16.08
C THR A 39 -3.44 -1.63 14.64
N PHE A 40 -2.86 -2.61 13.96
CA PHE A 40 -2.57 -2.51 12.53
C PHE A 40 -3.01 -3.76 11.79
N ILE A 41 -3.52 -3.54 10.58
CA ILE A 41 -3.86 -4.62 9.66
C ILE A 41 -2.55 -5.20 9.13
N GLN A 42 -2.24 -6.44 9.52
CA GLN A 42 -1.11 -7.15 8.97
C GLN A 42 -1.43 -7.57 7.53
N HIS A 43 -0.46 -7.37 6.64
CA HIS A 43 -0.54 -7.80 5.24
C HIS A 43 0.56 -8.83 4.97
N SER A 44 0.29 -9.77 4.06
CA SER A 44 1.31 -10.71 3.59
C SER A 44 2.45 -9.98 2.87
N ALA A 45 3.65 -10.57 2.86
CA ALA A 45 4.80 -10.02 2.14
C ALA A 45 4.49 -9.77 0.65
N LEU A 46 3.75 -10.68 0.02
CA LEU A 46 3.25 -10.52 -1.35
C LEU A 46 2.42 -9.25 -1.54
N ARG A 47 1.53 -8.93 -0.59
CA ARG A 47 0.73 -7.70 -0.67
C ARG A 47 1.60 -6.45 -0.51
N HIS A 48 2.64 -6.50 0.32
CA HIS A 48 3.61 -5.42 0.43
C HIS A 48 4.36 -5.15 -0.89
N TYR A 49 4.74 -6.21 -1.62
CA TYR A 49 5.34 -6.08 -2.96
C TYR A 49 4.44 -5.26 -3.91
N TYR A 50 3.17 -5.68 -4.08
CA TYR A 50 2.25 -5.00 -4.99
C TYR A 50 1.95 -3.57 -4.56
N ILE A 51 1.76 -3.34 -3.25
CA ILE A 51 1.50 -2.01 -2.73
C ILE A 51 2.67 -1.06 -3.02
N VAL A 52 3.91 -1.48 -2.79
CA VAL A 52 5.09 -0.62 -3.04
C VAL A 52 5.23 -0.33 -4.53
N ARG A 53 5.17 -1.35 -5.39
CA ARG A 53 5.27 -1.20 -6.84
C ARG A 53 4.19 -0.25 -7.38
N ASN A 54 2.94 -0.48 -7.00
CA ASN A 54 1.81 0.31 -7.48
C ASN A 54 1.82 1.73 -6.92
N LEU A 55 2.20 1.95 -5.65
CA LEU A 55 2.34 3.29 -5.09
C LEU A 55 3.42 4.10 -5.80
N LEU A 56 4.55 3.47 -6.15
CA LEU A 56 5.61 4.13 -6.90
C LEU A 56 5.14 4.57 -8.29
N GLU A 57 4.36 3.72 -8.97
CA GLU A 57 3.78 4.04 -10.27
C GLU A 57 2.72 5.15 -10.18
N VAL A 58 1.81 5.08 -9.21
CA VAL A 58 0.82 6.15 -8.99
C VAL A 58 1.52 7.46 -8.63
N ARG A 59 2.58 7.43 -7.82
CA ARG A 59 3.37 8.63 -7.50
C ARG A 59 4.01 9.25 -8.75
N ARG A 60 4.42 8.42 -9.72
CA ARG A 60 5.01 8.87 -10.98
C ARG A 60 3.96 9.46 -11.92
N LEU A 61 2.80 8.79 -12.04
CA LEU A 61 1.69 9.24 -12.89
C LEU A 61 1.06 10.54 -12.37
N TYR A 62 1.02 10.72 -11.04
CA TYR A 62 0.35 11.82 -10.35
C TYR A 62 1.32 12.65 -9.47
N PRO A 63 2.25 13.42 -10.09
CA PRO A 63 3.25 14.21 -9.37
C PRO A 63 2.66 15.29 -8.44
N GLU A 64 1.48 15.82 -8.74
CA GLU A 64 0.73 16.74 -7.87
C GLU A 64 0.44 16.15 -6.49
N HIS A 65 0.37 14.82 -6.39
CA HIS A 65 0.17 14.08 -5.15
C HIS A 65 1.44 13.38 -4.65
N LYS A 66 2.62 13.72 -5.20
CA LYS A 66 3.90 13.07 -4.89
C LYS A 66 4.21 13.06 -3.40
N LYS A 67 4.00 14.19 -2.69
CA LYS A 67 4.25 14.31 -1.25
C LYS A 67 3.41 13.33 -0.44
N TYR A 68 2.13 13.17 -0.83
CA TYR A 68 1.21 12.23 -0.20
C TYR A 68 1.69 10.78 -0.38
N TYR A 69 1.96 10.36 -1.61
CA TYR A 69 2.37 8.98 -1.89
C TYR A 69 3.75 8.64 -1.30
N SER A 70 4.70 9.59 -1.31
CA SER A 70 5.99 9.45 -0.62
C SER A 70 5.81 9.29 0.89
N ARG A 71 4.88 10.02 1.51
CA ARG A 71 4.55 9.85 2.94
C ARG A 71 3.97 8.47 3.22
N GLN A 72 3.10 7.95 2.34
CA GLN A 72 2.53 6.61 2.48
C GLN A 72 3.62 5.52 2.39
N LEU A 73 4.54 5.60 1.42
CA LEU A 73 5.67 4.67 1.30
C LEU A 73 6.55 4.69 2.56
N ARG A 74 6.94 5.88 3.04
CA ARG A 74 7.73 6.02 4.27
C ARG A 74 7.01 5.47 5.50
N LYS A 75 5.72 5.77 5.66
CA LYS A 75 4.90 5.27 6.77
C LYS A 75 4.84 3.74 6.77
N ARG A 76 4.72 3.12 5.59
CA ARG A 76 4.73 1.65 5.45
C ARG A 76 6.08 1.04 5.82
N LEU A 77 7.18 1.60 5.31
CA LEU A 77 8.53 1.12 5.65
C LEU A 77 8.79 1.24 7.16
N LYS A 78 8.48 2.40 7.76
CA LYS A 78 8.61 2.60 9.21
C LYS A 78 7.80 1.59 10.01
N ARG A 79 6.54 1.33 9.61
CA ARG A 79 5.69 0.34 10.28
C ARG A 79 6.27 -1.07 10.21
N CYS A 80 6.75 -1.48 9.04
CA CYS A 80 7.39 -2.79 8.86
C CYS A 80 8.67 -2.91 9.69
N LEU A 81 9.46 -1.83 9.80
CA LEU A 81 10.71 -1.84 10.56
C LEU A 81 10.49 -1.84 12.08
N LEU A 82 9.47 -1.14 12.57
CA LEU A 82 9.23 -0.90 14.00
C LEU A 82 8.24 -1.89 14.63
N TYR A 83 7.30 -2.46 13.87
CA TYR A 83 6.15 -3.18 14.45
C TYR A 83 5.97 -4.63 13.97
N ASP A 84 6.68 -5.06 12.93
CA ASP A 84 6.70 -6.48 12.54
C ASP A 84 7.90 -7.16 13.21
N SER A 85 7.66 -8.16 14.06
CA SER A 85 8.71 -8.98 14.70
C SER A 85 9.00 -10.24 13.89
N ASP A 86 7.98 -10.94 13.39
CA ASP A 86 8.15 -12.34 12.95
C ASP A 86 8.49 -12.48 11.45
N GLN A 87 8.00 -11.58 10.60
CA GLN A 87 8.19 -11.65 9.13
C GLN A 87 8.76 -10.36 8.54
N LYS A 88 9.44 -9.56 9.36
CA LYS A 88 10.00 -8.26 9.00
C LYS A 88 10.91 -8.33 7.77
N TRP A 89 11.90 -9.22 7.80
CA TRP A 89 12.89 -9.34 6.74
C TRP A 89 12.27 -9.79 5.41
N THR A 90 11.36 -10.76 5.45
CA THR A 90 10.61 -11.21 4.28
C THR A 90 9.79 -10.07 3.68
N LYS A 91 9.07 -9.30 4.50
CA LYS A 91 8.31 -8.14 4.01
C LYS A 91 9.20 -7.07 3.39
N ILE A 92 10.35 -6.77 4.00
CA ILE A 92 11.32 -5.82 3.46
C ILE A 92 11.87 -6.31 2.11
N LYS A 93 12.21 -7.60 2.00
CA LYS A 93 12.66 -8.22 0.75
C LYS A 93 11.62 -8.06 -0.37
N TYR A 94 10.35 -8.34 -0.08
CA TYR A 94 9.25 -8.16 -1.05
C TYR A 94 9.01 -6.68 -1.39
N MET A 95 9.13 -5.77 -0.43
CA MET A 95 9.06 -4.33 -0.70
C MET A 95 10.21 -3.88 -1.62
N TYR A 96 11.42 -4.40 -1.41
CA TYR A 96 12.57 -4.14 -2.27
C TYR A 96 12.35 -4.69 -3.69
N TRP A 97 11.85 -5.93 -3.83
CA TRP A 97 11.46 -6.48 -5.13
C TRP A 97 10.42 -5.62 -5.83
N GLY A 98 9.41 -5.10 -5.11
CA GLY A 98 8.40 -4.21 -5.66
C GLY A 98 9.01 -2.89 -6.17
N TRP A 99 9.99 -2.34 -5.45
CA TRP A 99 10.76 -1.18 -5.91
C TRP A 99 11.63 -1.50 -7.14
N ARG A 100 12.31 -2.64 -7.15
CA ARG A 100 13.17 -3.09 -8.25
C ARG A 100 12.37 -3.29 -9.54
N ASP A 101 11.24 -3.98 -9.44
CA ASP A 101 10.38 -4.25 -10.60
C ASP A 101 9.73 -2.97 -11.12
N TYR A 102 9.35 -2.04 -10.23
CA TYR A 102 8.94 -0.70 -10.64
C TYR A 102 10.05 0.01 -11.43
N LYS A 103 11.30 -0.03 -10.95
CA LYS A 103 12.45 0.58 -11.65
C LYS A 103 12.69 -0.05 -13.02
N LYS A 104 12.50 -1.37 -13.14
CA LYS A 104 12.59 -2.14 -14.39
C LYS A 104 11.33 -2.08 -15.27
N ARG A 105 10.27 -1.35 -14.84
CA ARG A 105 8.96 -1.30 -15.53
C ARG A 105 8.26 -2.65 -15.71
N ILE A 106 8.50 -3.60 -14.80
CA ILE A 106 7.86 -4.92 -14.82
C ILE A 106 6.58 -4.85 -13.97
N PHE A 107 5.44 -5.15 -14.61
CA PHE A 107 4.12 -5.18 -13.99
C PHE A 107 3.46 -6.54 -14.21
N GLY A 108 2.32 -6.79 -13.57
CA GLY A 108 1.67 -8.11 -13.56
C GLY A 108 2.09 -8.96 -12.36
N LYS A 109 2.05 -10.29 -12.51
CA LYS A 109 2.37 -11.26 -11.44
C LYS A 109 3.85 -11.20 -11.07
N ILE A 110 4.17 -11.42 -9.80
CA ILE A 110 5.54 -11.53 -9.32
C ILE A 110 6.19 -12.83 -9.82
N ASN A 111 7.47 -12.78 -10.21
CA ASN A 111 8.24 -13.91 -10.77
C ASN A 111 9.55 -14.17 -9.98
N HIS A 112 9.58 -13.92 -8.66
CA HIS A 112 10.76 -14.09 -7.80
C HIS A 112 10.60 -15.23 -6.79
#